data_AF-A0A957U7J5-F1
#
_entry.id   AF-A0A957U7J5-F1
#
_cell.length_a   1.000
_cell.length_b   1.000
_cell.length_c   1.000
_cell.angle_alpha   90.00
_cell.angle_beta   90.00
_cell.angle_gamma   90.00
#
_symmetry.space_group_name_H-M   'P 1'
#
loop_
_entity.id
_entity.type
_entity.pdbx_description
1 polymer ?
#
loop_
_entity_poly.entity_id
_entity_poly.type
_entity_poly.pdbx_seq_one_letter_code
_entity_poly.pdbx_strand_id
1 'polypeptide(L)'
;RDPAPLPGEIFPLAGGDSLRWNILRPDIPFLLGTWGEQTIRACHDQIDAIKIGGSANPDVIGHFCRMLEFDAEAQRGREEEGESGRRGEGERGGLARPVDIVIGAVSVVDEDG
;
A
#
# COMPACT_ATOMS: atom_id res chain seq x y z
N ARG A 1 10.88 19.73 1.59
CA ARG A 1 10.21 19.37 0.32
C ARG A 1 11.16 19.68 -0.80
N ASP A 2 11.28 18.76 -1.75
CA ASP A 2 12.19 18.88 -2.88
C ASP A 2 11.47 19.60 -4.04
N PRO A 3 11.93 20.79 -4.48
CA PRO A 3 11.37 21.47 -5.65
C PRO A 3 11.93 20.93 -6.97
N ALA A 4 12.74 19.87 -6.94
CA ALA A 4 13.30 19.25 -8.14
C ALA A 4 12.20 18.79 -9.11
N PRO A 5 12.47 18.81 -10.42
CA PRO A 5 11.60 18.19 -11.41
C PRO A 5 11.39 16.71 -11.11
N LEU A 6 10.16 16.23 -11.32
CA LEU A 6 9.83 14.80 -11.30
C LEU A 6 9.55 14.36 -12.74
N PRO A 7 10.48 13.65 -13.40
CA PRO A 7 10.22 13.12 -14.72
C PRO A 7 9.15 12.04 -14.65
N GLY A 8 8.20 12.06 -15.58
CA GLY A 8 7.14 11.08 -15.70
C GLY A 8 6.72 10.95 -17.15
N GLU A 9 6.36 9.74 -17.57
CA GLU A 9 5.90 9.49 -18.94
C GLU A 9 4.50 10.09 -19.17
N ILE A 10 3.64 9.99 -18.17
CA ILE A 10 2.24 10.43 -18.24
C ILE A 10 2.05 11.80 -17.58
N PHE A 11 2.65 12.01 -16.41
CA PHE A 11 2.50 13.25 -15.62
C PHE A 11 3.87 13.78 -15.16
N PRO A 12 4.67 14.40 -16.05
CA PRO A 12 5.92 15.04 -15.65
C PRO A 12 5.64 16.32 -14.84
N LEU A 13 6.49 16.59 -13.85
CA LEU A 13 6.52 17.85 -13.11
C LEU A 13 7.82 18.60 -13.45
N ALA A 14 7.69 19.86 -13.89
CA ALA A 14 8.83 20.68 -14.33
C ALA A 14 9.76 21.14 -13.19
N GLY A 15 9.30 21.04 -11.94
CA GLY A 15 10.02 21.56 -10.77
C GLY A 15 9.80 23.06 -10.54
N GLY A 16 10.15 23.53 -9.35
CA GLY A 16 9.89 24.91 -8.91
C GLY A 16 8.47 25.18 -8.39
N ASP A 17 7.54 24.24 -8.61
CA ASP A 17 6.19 24.31 -8.05
C ASP A 17 6.20 24.07 -6.53
N SER A 18 5.42 24.87 -5.80
CA SER A 18 5.19 24.68 -4.37
C SER A 18 3.75 24.96 -3.99
N LEU A 19 3.28 24.35 -2.91
CA LEU A 19 1.95 24.64 -2.39
C LEU A 19 1.92 26.06 -1.82
N ARG A 20 0.85 26.81 -2.10
CA ARG A 20 0.67 28.19 -1.60
C ARG A 20 0.36 28.26 -0.10
N TRP A 21 0.18 27.12 0.55
CA TRP A 21 -0.20 27.01 1.95
C TRP A 21 0.71 26.01 2.67
N ASN A 22 0.82 26.19 3.99
CA ASN A 22 1.51 25.24 4.84
C ASN A 22 0.69 23.95 4.96
N ILE A 23 1.35 22.80 4.80
CA ILE A 23 0.71 21.50 4.93
C ILE A 23 0.64 21.17 6.42
N LEU A 24 -0.58 21.00 6.92
CA LEU A 24 -0.81 20.72 8.34
C LEU A 24 -0.62 19.24 8.68
N ARG A 25 -0.83 18.34 7.71
CA ARG A 25 -0.61 16.90 7.82
C ARG A 25 0.11 16.39 6.56
N PRO A 26 1.46 16.41 6.55
CA PRO A 26 2.23 15.93 5.40
C PRO A 26 2.10 14.42 5.22
N ASP A 27 1.87 13.70 6.32
CA ASP A 27 1.64 12.26 6.35
C ASP A 27 0.16 12.00 6.66
N ILE A 28 -0.54 11.42 5.70
CA ILE A 28 -1.95 11.05 5.82
C ILE A 28 -2.06 9.52 5.71
N PRO A 29 -2.84 8.85 6.57
CA PRO A 29 -3.11 7.42 6.39
C PRO A 29 -3.76 7.19 5.04
N PHE A 30 -3.15 6.32 4.23
CA PHE A 30 -3.57 6.06 2.86
C PHE A 30 -4.19 4.67 2.76
N LEU A 31 -5.47 4.65 2.39
CA LEU A 31 -6.25 3.42 2.25
C LEU A 31 -6.56 3.15 0.77
N LEU A 32 -6.29 1.92 0.33
CA LEU A 32 -6.55 1.48 -1.04
C LEU A 32 -7.77 0.56 -1.09
N GLY A 33 -8.82 0.97 -1.81
CA GLY A 33 -9.96 0.10 -2.10
C GLY A 33 -9.68 -0.82 -3.27
N THR A 34 -9.56 -2.12 -3.04
CA THR A 34 -9.28 -3.10 -4.10
C THR A 34 -9.67 -4.52 -3.66
N TRP A 35 -9.88 -5.39 -4.65
CA TRP A 35 -9.97 -6.85 -4.48
C TRP A 35 -8.83 -7.59 -5.21
N GLY A 36 -8.07 -6.88 -6.05
CA GLY A 36 -7.06 -7.48 -6.92
C GLY A 36 -5.77 -7.74 -6.15
N GLU A 37 -5.42 -9.02 -5.96
CA GLU A 37 -4.19 -9.40 -5.26
C GLU A 37 -2.93 -8.77 -5.87
N GLN A 38 -2.84 -8.68 -7.20
CA GLN A 38 -1.68 -8.07 -7.86
C GLN A 38 -1.55 -6.59 -7.51
N THR A 39 -2.66 -5.86 -7.44
CA THR A 39 -2.67 -4.46 -6.99
C THR A 39 -2.27 -4.35 -5.53
N ILE A 40 -2.76 -5.25 -4.67
CA ILE A 40 -2.36 -5.28 -3.25
C ILE A 40 -0.85 -5.51 -3.15
N ARG A 41 -0.31 -6.54 -3.82
CA ARG A 41 1.12 -6.84 -3.84
C ARG A 41 1.96 -5.67 -4.33
N ALA A 42 1.50 -4.95 -5.36
CA ALA A 42 2.22 -3.80 -5.91
C ALA A 42 2.21 -2.55 -5.00
N CYS A 43 1.31 -2.47 -4.02
CA CYS A 43 1.08 -1.25 -3.26
C CYS A 43 1.14 -1.41 -1.74
N HIS A 44 1.17 -2.65 -1.20
CA HIS A 44 1.05 -2.90 0.23
C HIS A 44 2.15 -2.23 1.08
N ASP A 45 3.30 -1.90 0.49
CA ASP A 45 4.39 -1.16 1.12
C ASP A 45 4.12 0.35 1.23
N GLN A 46 3.26 0.89 0.37
CA GLN A 46 2.95 2.32 0.24
C GLN A 46 1.67 2.75 0.94
N ILE A 47 0.86 1.79 1.41
CA ILE A 47 -0.47 2.03 1.98
C ILE A 47 -0.53 1.61 3.44
N ASP A 48 -1.45 2.21 4.18
CA ASP A 48 -1.72 1.90 5.59
C ASP A 48 -2.75 0.78 5.71
N ALA A 49 -3.70 0.73 4.77
CA ALA A 49 -4.76 -0.26 4.80
C ALA A 49 -5.26 -0.62 3.40
N ILE A 50 -5.76 -1.84 3.26
CA ILE A 50 -6.60 -2.26 2.14
C ILE A 50 -8.06 -2.28 2.57
N LYS A 51 -8.94 -1.73 1.74
CA LYS A 51 -10.38 -1.86 1.88
C LYS A 51 -10.88 -2.94 0.93
N ILE A 52 -11.34 -4.04 1.51
CA ILE A 52 -12.09 -5.05 0.77
C ILE A 52 -13.57 -4.67 0.82
N GLY A 53 -14.21 -4.62 -0.34
CA GLY A 53 -15.63 -4.31 -0.46
C GLY A 53 -16.53 -5.37 0.19
N GLY A 54 -17.85 -5.15 0.13
CA GLY A 54 -18.88 -6.05 0.68
C GLY A 54 -18.68 -7.51 0.28
N SER A 55 -18.16 -8.31 1.20
CA SER A 55 -18.15 -9.77 1.11
C SER A 55 -19.13 -10.32 2.12
N ALA A 56 -20.06 -11.16 1.68
CA ALA A 56 -20.83 -12.02 2.56
C ALA A 56 -20.06 -13.28 2.98
N ASN A 57 -18.91 -13.54 2.35
CA ASN A 57 -18.07 -14.70 2.63
C ASN A 57 -17.06 -14.36 3.76
N PRO A 58 -17.15 -15.01 4.94
CA PRO A 58 -16.22 -14.79 6.04
C PRO A 58 -14.78 -15.22 5.73
N ASP A 59 -14.58 -16.11 4.75
CA ASP A 59 -13.25 -16.63 4.39
C ASP A 59 -12.35 -15.59 3.72
N VAL A 60 -12.94 -14.48 3.24
CA VAL A 60 -12.22 -13.43 2.53
C VAL A 60 -11.14 -12.77 3.39
N ILE A 61 -11.40 -12.58 4.69
CA ILE A 61 -10.39 -12.02 5.60
C ILE A 61 -9.20 -12.97 5.69
N GLY A 62 -9.45 -14.26 5.95
CA GLY A 62 -8.41 -15.27 6.08
C GLY A 62 -7.61 -15.45 4.79
N HIS A 63 -8.24 -15.31 3.63
CA HIS A 63 -7.57 -15.34 2.33
C HIS A 63 -6.51 -14.23 2.22
N PHE A 64 -6.91 -12.98 2.46
CA PHE A 64 -5.99 -11.84 2.33
C PHE A 64 -4.93 -11.80 3.42
N CYS A 65 -5.23 -12.20 4.67
CA CYS A 65 -4.20 -12.33 5.71
C CYS A 65 -3.10 -13.31 5.29
N ARG A 66 -3.47 -14.52 4.86
CA ARG A 66 -2.49 -15.55 4.44
C ARG A 66 -1.65 -15.08 3.26
N MET A 67 -2.27 -14.40 2.30
CA MET A 67 -1.57 -13.85 1.15
C MET A 67 -0.49 -12.84 1.58
N LEU A 68 -0.83 -11.91 2.47
CA LEU A 68 0.09 -10.88 2.97
C LEU A 68 1.20 -11.48 3.84
N GLU A 69 0.88 -12.46 4.69
CA GLU A 69 1.86 -13.21 5.49
C GLU A 69 2.88 -13.91 4.59
N PHE A 70 2.41 -14.62 3.56
CA PHE A 70 3.27 -15.28 2.60
C PHE A 70 4.21 -14.31 1.87
N ASP A 71 3.69 -13.17 1.41
CA ASP A 71 4.49 -12.16 0.71
C ASP A 71 5.53 -11.51 1.66
N ALA A 72 5.18 -11.28 2.93
CA ALA A 72 6.10 -10.76 3.94
C ALA A 72 7.23 -11.75 4.28
N GLU A 73 6.93 -13.05 4.39
CA GLU A 73 7.93 -14.10 4.58
C GLU A 73 8.88 -14.20 3.37
N ALA A 74 8.32 -14.16 2.15
CA ALA A 74 9.10 -14.20 0.92
C ALA A 74 10.02 -12.98 0.77
N GLN A 75 9.60 -11.81 1.27
CA GLN A 75 10.43 -10.61 1.29
C GLN A 75 11.62 -10.76 2.26
N ARG A 76 11.36 -11.24 3.49
CA ARG A 76 12.41 -11.47 4.50
C ARG A 76 13.47 -12.47 4.04
N GLY A 77 13.05 -13.57 3.40
CA GLY A 77 14.01 -14.53 2.86
C GLY A 77 14.97 -13.92 1.82
N ARG A 78 14.48 -13.01 0.97
CA ARG A 78 15.32 -12.30 -0.01
C ARG A 78 16.25 -11.28 0.64
N GLU A 79 15.80 -10.61 1.70
CA GLU A 79 16.61 -9.66 2.46
C GLU A 79 17.75 -10.37 3.19
N GLU A 80 17.49 -11.51 3.84
CA GLU A 80 18.51 -12.32 4.51
C GLU A 80 19.56 -12.87 3.52
N GLU A 81 19.13 -13.31 2.34
CA GLU A 81 20.04 -13.72 1.26
C GLU A 81 20.83 -12.54 0.67
N GLY A 82 20.21 -11.36 0.57
CA GLY A 82 20.79 -10.15 -0.01
C GLY A 82 21.72 -9.37 0.93
N GLU A 83 21.47 -9.37 2.23
CA GLU A 83 22.30 -8.71 3.26
C GLU A 83 23.63 -9.43 3.46
N SER A 84 23.71 -10.73 3.17
CA SER A 84 24.98 -11.46 3.07
C SER A 84 25.92 -10.91 1.98
N GLY A 85 25.41 -10.07 1.05
CA GLY A 85 26.15 -9.55 -0.10
C GLY A 85 26.38 -8.03 -0.17
N ARG A 86 25.83 -7.18 0.72
CA ARG A 86 25.90 -5.72 0.49
C ARG A 86 25.87 -4.86 1.77
N ARG A 87 27.05 -4.55 2.33
CA ARG A 87 27.24 -3.34 3.14
C ARG A 87 27.57 -2.18 2.19
N GLY A 88 26.61 -1.29 1.95
CA GLY A 88 26.82 -0.09 1.15
C GLY A 88 25.57 0.80 1.08
N GLU A 89 25.59 1.83 1.92
CA GLU A 89 24.95 3.16 1.83
C GLU A 89 23.68 3.34 0.97
N GLY A 90 22.57 3.70 1.64
CA GLY A 90 21.41 4.35 1.03
C GLY A 90 20.08 3.86 1.61
N GLU A 91 19.42 4.72 2.39
CA GLU A 91 18.14 4.50 3.07
C GLU A 91 17.03 3.94 2.14
N ARG A 92 16.91 2.61 2.03
CA ARG A 92 15.67 1.89 1.65
C ARG A 92 15.68 0.51 2.32
N GLY A 93 15.25 0.49 3.57
CA GLY A 93 15.14 -0.74 4.36
C GLY A 93 14.33 -0.49 5.62
N GLY A 94 13.22 0.23 5.50
CA GLY A 94 12.21 0.21 6.55
C GLY A 94 11.49 -1.12 6.43
N LEU A 95 11.46 -1.92 7.51
CA LEU A 95 10.63 -3.13 7.58
C LEU A 95 9.26 -2.81 6.98
N ALA A 96 8.79 -3.64 6.05
CA ALA A 96 7.44 -3.54 5.52
C ALA A 96 6.47 -3.49 6.71
N ARG A 97 5.87 -2.31 6.91
CA ARG A 97 4.87 -2.12 7.96
C ARG A 97 3.69 -3.05 7.63
N PRO A 98 3.10 -3.72 8.63
CA PRO A 98 1.89 -4.50 8.38
C PRO A 98 0.80 -3.58 7.83
N VAL A 99 0.19 -4.00 6.73
CA VAL A 99 -0.96 -3.31 6.13
C VAL A 99 -2.24 -3.78 6.81
N ASP A 100 -3.09 -2.85 7.24
CA ASP A 100 -4.36 -3.18 7.87
C ASP A 100 -5.40 -3.66 6.84
N ILE A 101 -6.31 -4.55 7.26
CA ILE A 101 -7.44 -4.97 6.44
C ILE A 101 -8.73 -4.36 7.00
N VAL A 102 -9.40 -3.56 6.17
CA VAL A 102 -10.70 -2.99 6.48
C VAL A 102 -11.76 -3.73 5.65
N ILE A 103 -12.78 -4.28 6.30
CA ILE A 103 -13.93 -4.88 5.62
C ILE A 103 -15.09 -3.88 5.62
N GLY A 104 -15.72 -3.67 4.46
CA GLY A 104 -16.97 -2.91 4.37
C GLY A 104 -18.12 -3.86 4.27
N ALA A 105 -19.13 -3.73 5.13
CA ALA A 105 -20.43 -4.33 4.85
C ALA A 105 -21.20 -3.38 3.91
N VAL A 106 -21.84 -3.93 2.89
CA VAL A 106 -22.89 -3.24 2.12
C VAL A 106 -24.17 -4.01 2.37
N SER A 107 -25.15 -3.36 2.97
CA SER A 107 -26.51 -3.89 3.07
C SER A 107 -27.27 -3.46 1.82
N VAL A 108 -27.78 -4.41 1.05
CA VAL A 108 -28.74 -4.14 -0.01
C VAL A 108 -30.13 -4.34 0.60
N VAL A 109 -30.97 -3.31 0.52
CA VAL A 109 -32.40 -3.44 0.82
C VAL A 109 -33.07 -3.85 -0.49
N ASP A 110 -33.65 -5.04 -0.52
CA ASP A 110 -34.51 -5.47 -1.62
C ASP A 110 -35.92 -4.93 -1.37
N GLU A 111 -36.36 -3.98 -2.20
CA GLU A 111 -37.69 -3.36 -2.08
C GLU A 111 -38.75 -4.08 -2.95
N ASP A 112 -38.34 -5.07 -3.76
CA ASP A 112 -39.19 -5.69 -4.80
C ASP A 112 -39.68 -7.12 -4.43
N GLY A 113 -39.91 -7.38 -3.14
CA GLY A 113 -40.42 -8.67 -2.63
C GLY A 113 -41.86 -9.02 -3.04
#